data_AF-A0AAW7UA27-F1
#
_entry.id   AF-A0AAW7UA27-F1
#
_cell.length_a   1.000
_cell.length_b   1.000
_cell.length_c   1.000
_cell.angle_alpha   90.00
_cell.angle_beta   90.00
_cell.angle_gamma   90.00
#
_symmetry.space_group_name_H-M   'P 1'
#
loop_
_entity.id
_entity.type
_entity.pdbx_description
1 polymer ?
#
loop_
_entity_poly.entity_id
_entity_poly.type
_entity_poly.pdbx_seq_one_letter_code
_entity_poly.pdbx_strand_id
1 'polypeptide(L)' 'MCIAYYSVDLDKFFNSKSYLLRIYKNHNLVRTINFPISNPHFPQRTYRMADKCGRQEVAKIIDAEMLK' A
#
# COMPACT_ATOMS: atom_id res chain seq x y z
N MET A 1 -21.73 -3.59 3.52
CA MET A 1 -20.85 -2.51 3.03
C MET A 1 -19.41 -2.98 3.20
N CYS A 2 -18.71 -3.32 2.11
CA CYS A 2 -17.30 -3.71 2.19
C CYS A 2 -16.44 -2.44 2.21
N ILE A 3 -15.59 -2.29 3.23
CA ILE A 3 -14.67 -1.15 3.35
C ILE A 3 -13.26 -1.66 3.04
N ALA A 4 -12.69 -1.21 1.92
CA ALA A 4 -11.32 -1.51 1.54
C ALA A 4 -10.52 -0.21 1.44
N TYR A 5 -9.35 -0.17 2.08
CA TYR A 5 -8.47 1.00 2.10
C TYR A 5 -7.01 0.59 2.25
N TYR A 6 -6.09 1.51 2.00
CA TYR A 6 -4.67 1.27 2.16
C TYR A 6 -3.98 2.40 2.93
N SER A 7 -2.86 2.09 3.58
CA SER A 7 -1.93 3.08 4.14
C SER A 7 -0.55 2.92 3.52
N VAL A 8 0.15 4.04 3.32
CA VAL A 8 1.55 4.06 2.89
C VAL A 8 2.35 4.77 3.96
N ASP A 9 3.11 3.99 4.72
CA ASP A 9 3.89 4.49 5.85
C ASP A 9 5.38 4.30 5.57
N LEU A 10 6.22 5.26 5.98
CA LEU A 10 7.67 5.02 6.05
C LEU A 10 7.96 3.96 7.10
N ASP A 11 8.87 3.03 6.79
CA ASP A 11 9.35 2.08 7.79
C ASP A 11 10.17 2.84 8.85
N LYS A 12 9.54 3.06 10.01
CA LYS A 12 10.15 3.77 11.15
C LYS A 12 11.11 2.89 11.96
N PHE A 13 11.06 1.57 11.79
CA PHE A 13 11.75 0.64 12.69
C PHE A 13 13.09 0.16 12.13
N PHE A 14 13.18 -0.13 10.83
CA PHE A 14 14.38 -0.81 10.29
C PHE A 14 15.31 0.06 9.46
N ASN A 15 14.83 1.20 8.99
CA ASN A 15 15.51 2.27 8.27
C ASN A 15 14.41 2.94 7.45
N SER A 16 14.39 4.28 7.36
CA SER A 16 13.53 5.04 6.44
C SER A 16 13.91 4.85 4.96
N LYS A 17 14.40 3.66 4.60
CA LYS A 17 14.81 3.19 3.28
C LYS A 17 13.68 2.48 2.54
N SER A 18 12.46 2.42 3.08
CA SER A 18 11.32 1.85 2.38
C SER A 18 9.98 2.45 2.78
N TYR A 19 9.03 2.36 1.87
CA TYR A 19 7.61 2.59 2.14
C TYR A 19 6.91 1.25 2.30
N LEU A 20 6.15 1.11 3.38
CA LEU A 20 5.28 -0.02 3.65
C LEU A 20 3.87 0.33 3.20
N LEU A 21 3.39 -0.38 2.18
CA LEU A 21 2.01 -0.34 1.75
C LEU A 21 1.24 -1.43 2.50
N ARG A 22 0.22 -1.03 3.27
CA ARG A 22 -0.67 -1.93 4.00
C ARG A 22 -2.07 -1.84 3.44
N ILE A 23 -2.68 -2.96 3.13
CA ILE A 23 -4.02 -3.04 2.54
C ILE A 23 -4.96 -3.69 3.53
N TYR A 24 -6.07 -3.02 3.79
CA TYR A 24 -7.07 -3.41 4.77
C TYR A 24 -8.40 -3.71 4.09
N LYS A 25 -9.09 -4.72 4.59
CA LYS A 25 -10.47 -5.06 4.23
C LYS A 25 -11.26 -5.26 5.51
N ASN A 26 -12.32 -4.48 5.71
CA ASN A 26 -13.15 -4.51 6.91
C ASN A 26 -12.30 -4.43 8.20
N HIS A 27 -11.31 -3.53 8.21
CA HIS A 27 -10.33 -3.32 9.30
C HIS A 27 -9.32 -4.45 9.53
N ASN A 28 -9.40 -5.55 8.76
CA ASN A 28 -8.40 -6.61 8.81
C ASN A 28 -7.28 -6.31 7.81
N LEU A 29 -6.03 -6.40 8.26
CA LEU A 29 -4.86 -6.31 7.39
C LEU A 29 -4.81 -7.56 6.50
N VAL A 30 -4.99 -7.37 5.20
CA VAL A 30 -5.01 -8.47 4.21
C VAL A 30 -3.62 -8.66 3.62
N ARG A 31 -2.91 -7.56 3.35
CA ARG A 31 -1.65 -7.60 2.63
C ARG A 31 -0.74 -6.48 3.05
N THR A 32 0.55 -6.79 3.14
CA THR A 32 1.62 -5.80 3.32
C THR A 32 2.63 -5.96 2.19
N ILE A 33 3.02 -4.85 1.56
CA ILE A 33 3.98 -4.81 0.46
C ILE A 33 5.07 -3.82 0.83
N ASN A 34 6.33 -4.24 0.68
CA ASN A 34 7.49 -3.39 0.94
C ASN A 34 7.98 -2.75 -0.37
N PHE A 35 8.13 -1.43 -0.37
CA PHE A 35 8.68 -0.65 -1.48
C PHE A 35 10.03 -0.05 -1.07
N PRO A 36 11.15 -0.71 -1.37
CA PRO A 36 12.47 -0.18 -1.08
C PRO A 36 12.75 1.10 -1.88
N ILE A 37 13.30 2.11 -1.21
CA ILE A 37 13.78 3.36 -1.79
C ILE A 37 15.16 3.08 -2.36
N SER A 38 15.22 2.73 -3.64
CA SER A 38 16.48 2.46 -4.35
C SER A 38 17.37 3.69 -4.48
N ASN A 39 16.77 4.88 -4.58
CA ASN A 39 17.49 6.16 -4.65
C ASN A 39 17.03 7.09 -3.52
N PRO A 40 17.86 7.29 -2.47
CA PRO A 40 17.55 8.16 -1.35
C PRO A 40 17.30 9.62 -1.72
N HIS A 41 17.79 10.09 -2.88
CA HIS A 41 17.58 11.46 -3.35
C HIS A 41 16.19 11.68 -3.98
N PHE A 42 15.48 10.61 -4.34
CA PHE A 42 14.14 10.68 -4.94
C PHE A 42 13.13 9.75 -4.26
N PRO A 43 12.91 9.88 -2.94
CA PRO A 43 12.00 9.00 -2.19
C PRO A 43 10.55 9.14 -2.66
N GLN A 44 10.18 10.33 -3.18
CA GLN A 44 8.86 10.58 -3.74
C GLN A 44 8.49 9.64 -4.90
N ARG A 45 9.47 9.16 -5.67
CA ARG A 45 9.20 8.21 -6.77
C ARG A 45 8.70 6.89 -6.22
N THR A 46 9.38 6.36 -5.19
CA THR A 46 8.98 5.13 -4.51
C THR A 46 7.63 5.29 -3.81
N TYR A 47 7.37 6.45 -3.19
CA TYR A 47 6.05 6.76 -2.63
C TYR A 47 4.95 6.71 -3.70
N ARG A 48 5.14 7.37 -4.85
CA ARG A 48 4.17 7.35 -5.96
C ARG A 48 3.91 5.93 -6.49
N MET A 49 4.94 5.08 -6.51
CA MET A 49 4.79 3.67 -6.88
C MET A 49 3.95 2.90 -5.86
N ALA A 50 4.25 3.08 -4.56
CA ALA A 50 3.47 2.47 -3.48
C ALA A 50 2.00 2.93 -3.51
N ASP A 51 1.77 4.23 -3.71
CA ASP A 51 0.43 4.81 -3.78
C ASP A 51 -0.38 4.31 -4.98
N LYS A 52 0.25 4.24 -6.17
CA LYS A 52 -0.41 3.66 -7.37
C LYS A 52 -0.77 2.19 -7.14
N CYS A 53 0.12 1.42 -6.52
CA CYS A 53 -0.12 0.02 -6.19
C CYS A 53 -1.27 -0.13 -5.18
N GLY A 54 -1.30 0.71 -4.14
CA GLY A 54 -2.38 0.72 -3.15
C GLY A 54 -3.76 0.93 -3.78
N ARG A 55 -3.88 1.92 -4.68
CA ARG A 55 -5.12 2.16 -5.43
C ARG A 55 -5.55 0.97 -6.26
N GLN A 56 -4.60 0.34 -6.98
CA GLN A 56 -4.89 -0.83 -7.81
C GLN A 56 -5.35 -2.04 -6.99
N GLU A 57 -4.71 -2.29 -5.84
CA GLU A 57 -5.07 -3.42 -4.99
C GLU A 57 -6.42 -3.23 -4.31
N VAL A 58 -6.72 -2.01 -3.84
CA VAL A 58 -8.05 -1.69 -3.30
C VAL A 58 -9.14 -1.81 -4.38
N ALA A 59 -8.89 -1.32 -5.59
CA ALA A 59 -9.83 -1.47 -6.71
C ALA A 59 -10.15 -2.94 -6.98
N LYS A 60 -9.13 -3.81 -7.07
CA LYS A 60 -9.33 -5.26 -7.24
C LYS A 60 -10.17 -5.88 -6.13
N ILE A 61 -9.97 -5.45 -4.87
CA ILE A 61 -10.76 -5.95 -3.74
C ILE A 61 -12.22 -5.52 -3.87
N ILE A 62 -12.48 -4.26 -4.25
CA ILE A 62 -13.83 -3.75 -4.47
C ILE A 62 -14.49 -4.48 -5.63
N ASP A 63 -13.82 -4.60 -6.78
CA ASP A 63 -14.33 -5.27 -7.97
C ASP A 63 -14.68 -6.74 -7.68
N ALA A 64 -13.83 -7.44 -6.93
CA ALA A 64 -14.08 -8.83 -6.53
C ALA A 64 -15.28 -8.99 -5.58
N GLU A 65 -15.61 -7.96 -4.80
CA GLU A 65 -16.78 -7.96 -3.92
C GLU A 65 -18.05 -7.53 -4.65
N MET A 66 -17.95 -6.71 -5.70
CA MET A 66 -19.09 -6.34 -6.56
C MET A 66 -19.55 -7.48 -7.48
N LEU A 67 -18.65 -8.40 -7.82
CA LEU A 67 -18.94 -9.56 -8.66
C LEU A 67 -19.49 -10.77 -7.87
N LYS A 68 -19.60 -10.67 -6.54
CA LYS A 68 -20.17 -11.69 -5.65
C LYS A 68 -21.61 -11.36 -5.28
#